data_AF-A0ABD0KSV9-F1
#
_entry.id   AF-A0ABD0KSV9-F1
#
_cell.length_a   1.000
_cell.length_b   1.000
_cell.length_c   1.000
_cell.angle_alpha   90.00
_cell.angle_beta   90.00
_cell.angle_gamma   90.00
#
_symmetry.space_group_name_H-M   'P 1'
#
loop_
_entity.id
_entity.type
_entity.pdbx_description
1 polymer ?
#
loop_
_entity_poly.entity_id
_entity_poly.type
_entity_poly.pdbx_seq_one_letter_code
_entity_poly.pdbx_strand_id
1 'polypeptide(L)'
;MRVGIFQGIPTIQEVSCSGQALASDSSVFSMSLYAERRLLAQVNVMNKECTTSGTFSSCLVHQRDSRSTELRTLVMDLGQNETREFTCELVNQKSGEKAKTDTWSLVIEGRRE
;
A
#
# COMPACT_ATOMS: atom_id res chain seq x y z
N MET A 1 -1.31 5.55 4.21
CA MET A 1 -1.65 5.35 2.78
C MET A 1 -1.83 6.70 2.10
N ARG A 2 -1.62 6.78 0.79
CA ARG A 2 -1.83 7.98 -0.03
C ARG A 2 -2.48 7.59 -1.36
N VAL A 3 -3.14 8.57 -1.99
CA VAL A 3 -3.62 8.48 -3.36
C VAL A 3 -3.06 9.64 -4.17
N GLY A 4 -2.67 9.38 -5.41
CA GLY A 4 -2.23 10.40 -6.35
C GLY A 4 -2.67 10.10 -7.77
N ILE A 5 -2.54 11.09 -8.65
CA ILE A 5 -2.68 10.89 -10.10
C ILE A 5 -1.40 10.24 -10.62
N PHE A 6 -1.53 9.14 -11.35
CA PHE A 6 -0.38 8.44 -11.90
C PHE A 6 0.17 9.19 -13.12
N GLN A 7 1.41 9.66 -13.03
CA GLN A 7 2.13 10.30 -14.15
C GLN A 7 1.34 11.40 -14.88
N GLY A 8 0.48 12.13 -14.15
CA GLY A 8 -0.36 13.18 -14.70
C GLY A 8 -1.55 12.71 -15.54
N ILE A 9 -1.86 11.41 -15.59
CA ILE A 9 -3.00 10.84 -16.31
C ILE A 9 -4.24 10.85 -15.40
N PRO A 10 -5.22 11.75 -15.57
CA PRO A 10 -6.27 12.01 -14.57
C PRO A 10 -7.18 10.81 -14.26
N THR A 11 -7.32 9.90 -15.24
CA THR A 11 -8.15 8.69 -15.15
C THR A 11 -7.45 7.54 -14.43
N ILE A 12 -6.15 7.64 -14.18
CA ILE A 12 -5.36 6.61 -13.49
C ILE A 12 -4.96 7.14 -12.11
N GLN A 13 -5.46 6.49 -11.08
CA GLN A 13 -5.10 6.79 -9.70
C GLN A 13 -4.09 5.78 -9.19
N GLU A 14 -3.03 6.23 -8.54
CA GLU A 14 -2.07 5.38 -7.85
C GLU A 14 -2.38 5.40 -6.35
N VAL A 15 -2.69 4.22 -5.81
CA VAL A 15 -2.80 4.02 -4.36
C VAL A 15 -1.46 3.51 -3.85
N SER A 16 -0.90 4.19 -2.85
CA SER A 16 0.36 3.80 -2.22
C SER A 16 0.21 3.58 -0.72
N CYS A 17 0.92 2.59 -0.23
CA CYS A 17 1.04 2.25 1.19
C CYS A 17 2.51 2.15 1.59
N SER A 18 2.89 2.80 2.69
CA SER A 18 4.27 2.78 3.22
C SER A 18 4.29 2.97 4.72
N GLY A 19 5.34 2.50 5.38
CA GLY A 19 5.54 2.63 6.82
C GLY A 19 5.95 4.03 7.30
N GLN A 20 6.01 5.04 6.42
CA GLN A 20 6.52 6.37 6.76
C GLN A 20 5.78 7.05 7.92
N ALA A 21 4.48 6.76 8.08
CA ALA A 21 3.66 7.33 9.15
C ALA A 21 3.93 6.69 10.54
N LEU A 22 4.66 5.57 10.60
CA LEU A 22 5.05 4.94 11.86
C LEU A 22 6.12 5.76 12.57
N ALA A 23 6.24 5.55 13.89
CA ALA A 23 7.26 6.18 14.71
C ALA A 23 8.68 5.86 14.19
N SER A 24 9.63 6.75 14.45
CA SER A 24 10.98 6.65 13.89
C SER A 24 11.76 5.42 14.33
N ASP A 25 11.41 4.86 15.46
CA ASP A 25 11.98 3.66 16.08
C ASP A 25 11.21 2.36 15.73
N SER A 26 10.32 2.42 14.73
CA SER A 26 9.56 1.26 14.25
C SER A 26 10.22 0.61 13.04
N SER A 27 10.18 -0.71 12.98
CA SER A 27 10.59 -1.53 11.84
C SER A 27 9.39 -2.20 11.20
N VAL A 28 9.29 -2.16 9.87
CA VAL A 28 8.26 -2.85 9.08
C VAL A 28 8.79 -4.20 8.62
N PHE A 29 8.02 -5.27 8.82
CA PHE A 29 8.38 -6.63 8.40
C PHE A 29 7.66 -7.05 7.13
N SER A 30 6.38 -6.73 7.03
CA SER A 30 5.57 -7.01 5.86
C SER A 30 4.45 -6.00 5.70
N MET A 31 3.97 -5.87 4.47
CA MET A 31 2.78 -5.12 4.16
C MET A 31 1.93 -5.90 3.16
N SER A 32 0.62 -5.77 3.28
CA SER A 32 -0.37 -6.36 2.38
C SER A 32 -1.36 -5.27 1.96
N LEU A 33 -1.62 -5.17 0.67
CA LEU A 33 -2.58 -4.23 0.09
C LEU A 33 -3.78 -5.01 -0.45
N TYR A 34 -4.97 -4.57 -0.07
CA TYR A 34 -6.25 -5.17 -0.44
C TYR A 34 -7.14 -4.14 -1.12
N ALA A 35 -8.01 -4.61 -2.00
CA ALA A 35 -9.21 -3.90 -2.43
C ALA A 35 -10.43 -4.77 -2.15
N GLU A 36 -11.42 -4.25 -1.43
CA GLU A 36 -12.65 -4.98 -1.06
C GLU A 36 -12.38 -6.38 -0.49
N ARG A 37 -11.35 -6.50 0.36
CA ARG A 37 -10.85 -7.75 0.96
C ARG A 37 -10.13 -8.72 0.01
N ARG A 38 -9.98 -8.39 -1.27
CA ARG A 38 -9.12 -9.13 -2.21
C ARG A 38 -7.68 -8.63 -2.10
N LEU A 39 -6.74 -9.54 -1.83
CA LEU A 39 -5.32 -9.23 -1.84
C LEU A 39 -4.88 -8.82 -3.25
N LEU A 40 -4.21 -7.67 -3.37
CA LEU A 40 -3.67 -7.12 -4.61
C LEU A 40 -2.15 -7.25 -4.69
N ALA A 41 -1.48 -7.06 -3.56
CA ALA A 41 -0.04 -7.22 -3.46
C ALA A 41 0.39 -7.40 -2.01
N GLN A 42 1.51 -8.08 -1.83
CA GLN A 42 2.16 -8.26 -0.55
C GLN A 42 3.66 -8.09 -0.73
N VAL A 43 4.28 -7.44 0.24
CA VAL A 43 5.72 -7.37 0.36
C VAL A 43 6.15 -7.96 1.70
N ASN A 44 7.14 -8.83 1.66
CA ASN A 44 7.88 -9.25 2.84
C ASN A 44 9.25 -8.58 2.78
N VAL A 45 9.48 -7.67 3.72
CA VAL A 45 10.68 -6.82 3.76
C VAL A 45 11.91 -7.65 4.15
N MET A 46 11.72 -8.70 4.97
CA MET A 46 12.80 -9.52 5.49
C MET A 46 13.46 -10.38 4.41
N ASN A 47 12.65 -11.02 3.57
CA ASN A 47 13.14 -11.86 2.47
C ASN A 47 13.20 -11.11 1.12
N LYS A 48 12.78 -9.85 1.07
CA LYS A 48 12.74 -9.00 -0.13
C LYS A 48 11.83 -9.55 -1.23
N GLU A 49 10.79 -10.26 -0.85
CA GLU A 49 9.82 -10.82 -1.78
C GLU A 49 8.65 -9.87 -1.98
N CYS A 50 8.30 -9.65 -3.25
CA CYS A 50 7.12 -8.92 -3.68
C CYS A 50 6.22 -9.88 -4.47
N THR A 51 4.99 -10.06 -4.00
CA THR A 51 3.98 -10.87 -4.65
C THR A 51 2.82 -9.98 -5.07
N THR A 52 2.37 -10.11 -6.32
CA THR A 52 1.30 -9.28 -6.90
C THR A 52 0.23 -10.17 -7.51
N SER A 53 -1.04 -9.74 -7.46
CA SER A 53 -2.18 -10.52 -7.95
C SER A 53 -3.09 -9.71 -8.87
N GLY A 54 -3.12 -10.06 -10.15
CA GLY A 54 -4.17 -9.70 -11.12
C GLY A 54 -4.39 -8.21 -11.41
N THR A 55 -3.62 -7.31 -10.80
CA THR A 55 -3.68 -5.86 -10.95
C THR A 55 -2.27 -5.30 -11.11
N PHE A 56 -2.15 -4.12 -11.71
CA PHE A 56 -0.88 -3.41 -11.85
C PHE A 56 -0.40 -2.92 -10.50
N SER A 57 0.31 -3.79 -9.79
CA SER A 57 0.86 -3.54 -8.47
C SER A 57 2.38 -3.68 -8.49
N SER A 58 3.06 -2.98 -7.58
CA SER A 58 4.51 -3.07 -7.42
C SER A 58 4.93 -2.84 -5.98
N CYS A 59 6.14 -3.28 -5.64
CA CYS A 59 6.78 -3.02 -4.36
C CYS A 59 8.13 -2.33 -4.58
N LEU A 60 8.42 -1.31 -3.78
CA LEU A 60 9.73 -0.67 -3.70
C LEU A 60 10.35 -1.00 -2.32
N VAL A 61 11.22 -2.00 -2.27
CA VAL A 61 11.83 -2.47 -1.01
C VAL A 61 13.07 -1.64 -0.67
N HIS A 62 13.01 -0.91 0.45
CA HIS A 62 14.14 -0.12 0.94
C HIS A 62 14.99 -0.94 1.92
N GLN A 63 16.26 -1.14 1.58
CA GLN A 63 17.15 -2.04 2.33
C GLN A 63 17.60 -1.51 3.70
N ARG A 64 17.67 -0.18 3.87
CA ARG A 64 18.20 0.47 5.09
C ARG A 64 17.11 0.98 6.01
N ASP A 65 15.98 1.36 5.44
CA ASP A 65 14.84 1.89 6.17
C ASP A 65 13.58 1.16 5.72
N SER A 66 13.15 0.20 6.52
CA SER A 66 11.96 -0.61 6.22
C SER A 66 10.69 0.23 6.14
N ARG A 67 10.63 1.39 6.84
CA ARG A 67 9.49 2.32 6.80
C ARG A 67 9.37 3.03 5.45
N SER A 68 10.48 3.16 4.74
CA SER A 68 10.49 3.71 3.38
C SER A 68 10.05 2.68 2.32
N THR A 69 9.86 1.40 2.68
CA THR A 69 9.29 0.43 1.74
C THR A 69 7.88 0.86 1.34
N GLU A 70 7.58 0.73 0.06
CA GLU A 70 6.27 1.09 -0.48
C GLU A 70 5.63 -0.06 -1.27
N LEU A 71 4.31 -0.21 -1.10
CA LEU A 71 3.43 -0.98 -1.96
C LEU A 71 2.57 -0.02 -2.76
N ARG A 72 2.43 -0.26 -4.06
CA ARG A 72 1.65 0.58 -4.95
C ARG A 72 0.74 -0.26 -5.83
N THR A 73 -0.42 0.28 -6.18
CA THR A 73 -1.31 -0.29 -7.19
C THR A 73 -1.97 0.81 -8.01
N LEU A 74 -2.20 0.55 -9.29
CA LEU A 74 -2.92 1.44 -10.18
C LEU A 74 -4.40 1.08 -10.23
N VAL A 75 -5.23 2.10 -10.19
CA VAL A 75 -6.69 2.03 -10.26
C VAL A 75 -7.12 2.72 -11.56
N MET A 76 -7.67 1.93 -12.48
CA MET A 76 -8.01 2.37 -13.84
C MET A 76 -9.44 1.99 -14.25
N ASP A 77 -10.10 1.15 -13.45
CA ASP A 77 -11.37 0.49 -13.75
C ASP A 77 -12.52 1.02 -12.90
N LEU A 78 -12.33 2.13 -12.18
CA LEU A 78 -13.41 2.80 -11.46
C LEU A 78 -14.12 3.79 -12.36
N GLY A 79 -15.37 3.49 -12.66
CA GLY A 79 -16.28 4.41 -13.33
C GLY A 79 -16.55 5.67 -12.51
N GLN A 80 -17.16 6.68 -13.15
CA GLN A 80 -17.51 7.92 -12.47
C GLN A 80 -18.45 7.65 -11.29
N ASN A 81 -18.12 8.20 -10.12
CA ASN A 81 -18.83 8.00 -8.84
C ASN A 81 -18.78 6.55 -8.31
N GLU A 82 -18.10 5.62 -8.99
CA GLU A 82 -17.82 4.31 -8.42
C GLU A 82 -16.76 4.47 -7.35
N THR A 83 -16.98 3.80 -6.22
CA THR A 83 -16.04 3.83 -5.11
C THR A 83 -15.49 2.44 -4.83
N ARG A 84 -14.24 2.38 -4.40
CA ARG A 84 -13.63 1.13 -3.93
C ARG A 84 -12.82 1.37 -2.67
N GLU A 85 -13.05 0.53 -1.67
CA GLU A 85 -12.26 0.53 -0.45
C GLU A 85 -10.94 -0.20 -0.69
N PHE A 86 -9.85 0.47 -0.30
CA PHE A 86 -8.52 -0.11 -0.22
C PHE A 86 -8.08 -0.17 1.22
N THR A 87 -7.50 -1.31 1.61
CA THR A 87 -6.97 -1.54 2.95
C THR A 87 -5.51 -1.91 2.85
N CYS A 88 -4.68 -1.36 3.71
CA CYS A 88 -3.29 -1.76 3.87
C CYS A 88 -3.05 -2.25 5.29
N GLU A 89 -2.53 -3.46 5.40
CA GLU A 89 -2.11 -4.06 6.66
C GLU A 89 -0.59 -4.08 6.72
N LEU A 90 -0.02 -3.61 7.83
CA LEU A 90 1.42 -3.51 8.04
C LEU A 90 1.79 -4.22 9.33
N VAL A 91 2.59 -5.27 9.23
CA VAL A 91 3.21 -5.90 10.40
C VAL A 91 4.48 -5.14 10.74
N ASN A 92 4.50 -4.56 11.93
CA ASN A 92 5.61 -3.74 12.40
C ASN A 92 5.92 -3.99 13.87
N GLN A 93 7.09 -3.54 14.29
CA GLN A 93 7.50 -3.55 15.68
C GLN A 93 8.23 -2.27 16.02
N LYS A 94 7.80 -1.65 17.11
CA LYS A 94 8.51 -0.56 17.75
C LYS A 94 9.52 -1.11 18.77
N SER A 95 10.65 -0.42 18.93
CA SER A 95 11.71 -0.85 19.86
C SER A 95 11.17 -1.08 21.28
N GLY A 96 11.42 -2.26 21.84
CA GLY A 96 10.95 -2.65 23.18
C GLY A 96 9.50 -3.13 23.25
N GLU A 97 8.76 -3.12 22.14
CA GLU A 97 7.37 -3.57 22.06
C GLU A 97 7.24 -4.89 21.29
N LYS A 98 6.11 -5.58 21.43
CA LYS A 98 5.80 -6.75 20.59
C LYS A 98 5.44 -6.30 19.18
N ALA A 99 5.65 -7.18 18.21
CA ALA A 99 5.14 -6.97 16.87
C ALA A 99 3.61 -6.83 16.89
N LYS A 100 3.09 -5.92 16.07
CA LYS A 100 1.66 -5.65 15.91
C LYS A 100 1.34 -5.43 14.44
N THR A 101 0.05 -5.47 14.13
CA THR A 101 -0.47 -5.11 12.81
C THR A 101 -1.17 -3.76 12.93
N ASP A 102 -0.72 -2.79 12.15
CA ASP A 102 -1.47 -1.54 11.94
C ASP A 102 -2.21 -1.65 10.61
N THR A 103 -3.49 -1.28 10.62
CA THR A 103 -4.36 -1.32 9.44
C THR A 103 -4.80 0.08 9.09
N TRP A 104 -4.66 0.45 7.82
CA TRP A 104 -5.14 1.71 7.26
C TRP A 104 -6.12 1.41 6.14
N SER A 105 -7.19 2.19 6.06
CA SER A 105 -8.16 2.10 4.96
C SER A 105 -8.37 3.46 4.32
N LEU A 106 -8.73 3.44 3.04
CA LEU A 106 -9.19 4.60 2.31
C LEU A 106 -10.21 4.19 1.25
N VAL A 107 -11.12 5.10 0.91
CA VAL A 107 -12.08 4.91 -0.17
C VAL A 107 -11.65 5.77 -1.33
N ILE A 108 -11.48 5.17 -2.50
CA ILE A 108 -11.18 5.88 -3.75
C ILE A 108 -12.45 5.99 -4.57
N GLU A 109 -12.72 7.18 -5.09
CA GLU A 109 -13.77 7.44 -6.05
C GLU A 109 -13.17 7.56 -7.46
N GLY A 110 -13.83 6.98 -8.46
CA GLY A 110 -13.43 7.06 -9.86
C GLY A 110 -13.52 8.48 -10.39
N ARG A 111 -12.47 8.90 -11.11
CA ARG A 111 -12.37 10.25 -11.70
C ARG A 111 -12.83 10.23 -13.14
N ARG A 112 -13.47 11.32 -13.57
CA ARG A 112 -13.81 11.59 -14.96
C ARG A 112 -12.67 12.35 -15.65
N GLU A 113 -12.55 12.18 -16.96
CA GLU A 113 -11.87 13.13 -17.84
C GLU A 113 -12.53 14.52 -17.82
#